data_AF-A0A1C5YJQ2-F1
#
_entry.id   AF-A0A1C5YJQ2-F1
#
_cell.length_a   1.000
_cell.length_b   1.000
_cell.length_c   1.000
_cell.angle_alpha   90.00
_cell.angle_beta   90.00
_cell.angle_gamma   90.00
#
_symmetry.space_group_name_H-M   'P 1'
#
loop_
_entity.id
_entity.type
_entity.pdbx_description
1 polymer ?
#
loop_
_entity_poly.entity_id
_entity_poly.type
_entity_poly.pdbx_seq_one_letter_code
_entity_poly.pdbx_strand_id
1 'polypeptide(L)'
;MQDEGWQDWKKDGELSGTTGKSKGVEAIAIELGNPSIQGDVRYKTYTQNAGWQDWKSNGEISGSDDDTTKIEAIAIELTGELSKSYDVYYRTHCQDYGWLGWAKNGEKAGSEGYSRRMEGIEIRLVKKGEKTPETGEKSFVANTSTNLISYKTYVEKQGWTNYVTDGKQSGTAGESKKLEGISIRLSSGIDGTVQYRTYTENDGWEAWSEDGEINGKPDGTRRLEAIQIRLTGKAAEKYDIYYRVHCQDEGWLGWAKNGEKAGSEGYSRRMEAIEIRLVTKGQSMPGGGTVSFAVNPNAKLIYYKTYVEKQGWTNCVTDGRQSGTVGESKKLEGISIRLSSGIDGTVQYRTYTENAGWEAWSEDGEINGKPDGTRRLEAIQIRLTGKAAEKYDIYYRVQCQDYGWLDWAKNGEKAGSEGYSRRMEAIEVRLVAKGNVAPGNTNNCFYGI
;
A
#
# COMPACT_ATOMS: atom_id res chain seq x y z
N MET A 1 -16.93 -10.13 32.40
CA MET A 1 -17.59 -8.88 32.78
C MET A 1 -16.59 -8.06 33.53
N GLN A 2 -16.49 -6.78 33.20
CA GLN A 2 -15.51 -5.87 33.80
C GLN A 2 -15.59 -5.91 35.34
N ASP A 3 -14.45 -6.20 35.98
CA ASP A 3 -14.28 -6.32 37.44
C ASP A 3 -15.16 -7.40 38.13
N GLU A 4 -15.78 -8.33 37.37
CA GLU A 4 -16.66 -9.39 37.91
C GLU A 4 -16.35 -10.79 37.37
N GLY A 5 -15.47 -10.93 36.36
CA GLY A 5 -15.16 -12.21 35.75
C GLY A 5 -16.31 -12.77 34.90
N TRP A 6 -16.32 -14.10 34.70
CA TRP A 6 -17.37 -14.79 33.95
C TRP A 6 -18.66 -14.88 34.78
N GLN A 7 -19.79 -14.55 34.14
CA GLN A 7 -21.12 -14.83 34.69
C GLN A 7 -21.54 -16.26 34.37
N ASP A 8 -22.49 -16.81 35.13
CA ASP A 8 -23.16 -18.08 34.80
C ASP A 8 -23.86 -18.00 33.43
N TRP A 9 -23.91 -19.14 32.73
CA TRP A 9 -24.65 -19.29 31.48
C TRP A 9 -26.10 -18.80 31.59
N LYS A 10 -26.53 -18.03 30.59
CA LYS A 10 -27.89 -17.50 30.44
C LYS A 10 -28.62 -18.21 29.32
N LYS A 11 -29.93 -18.41 29.49
CA LYS A 11 -30.79 -19.10 28.52
C LYS A 11 -31.44 -18.12 27.56
N ASP A 12 -32.14 -18.66 26.56
CA ASP A 12 -32.86 -17.93 25.53
C ASP A 12 -33.69 -16.76 26.10
N GLY A 13 -33.42 -15.55 25.60
CA GLY A 13 -34.10 -14.32 25.98
C GLY A 13 -33.71 -13.73 27.34
N GLU A 14 -32.83 -14.38 28.11
CA GLU A 14 -32.30 -13.84 29.36
C GLU A 14 -31.19 -12.81 29.09
N LEU A 15 -31.08 -11.82 29.98
CA LEU A 15 -29.99 -10.85 29.95
C LEU A 15 -28.67 -11.53 30.34
N SER A 16 -27.69 -11.47 29.45
CA SER A 16 -26.28 -11.72 29.74
C SER A 16 -25.53 -10.39 29.86
N GLY A 17 -24.78 -10.18 30.95
CA GLY A 17 -24.16 -8.91 31.30
C GLY A 17 -24.93 -8.11 32.35
N THR A 18 -24.89 -6.78 32.26
CA THR A 18 -25.55 -5.86 33.19
C THR A 18 -26.16 -4.66 32.45
N THR A 19 -27.13 -4.00 33.08
CA THR A 19 -27.67 -2.72 32.60
C THR A 19 -27.54 -1.67 33.70
N GLY A 20 -27.08 -0.47 33.34
CA GLY A 20 -26.99 0.68 34.28
C GLY A 20 -25.90 0.59 35.35
N LYS A 21 -25.08 -0.48 35.38
CA LYS A 21 -23.96 -0.64 36.33
C LYS A 21 -22.63 -0.07 35.84
N SER A 22 -22.60 0.47 34.63
CA SER A 22 -21.40 0.96 33.97
C SER A 22 -20.28 -0.08 33.76
N LYS A 23 -20.61 -1.38 33.75
CA LYS A 23 -19.66 -2.48 33.55
C LYS A 23 -19.74 -3.02 32.13
N GLY A 24 -18.58 -3.09 31.47
CA GLY A 24 -18.49 -3.58 30.09
C GLY A 24 -18.44 -5.11 29.97
N VAL A 25 -18.92 -5.63 28.85
CA VAL A 25 -18.63 -6.97 28.36
C VAL A 25 -17.24 -6.94 27.71
N GLU A 26 -16.34 -7.81 28.14
CA GLU A 26 -14.94 -7.90 27.65
C GLU A 26 -14.74 -9.14 26.77
N ALA A 27 -15.38 -10.24 27.15
CA ALA A 27 -15.43 -11.49 26.42
C ALA A 27 -16.85 -12.06 26.43
N ILE A 28 -17.19 -12.82 25.38
CA ILE A 28 -18.45 -13.54 25.24
C ILE A 28 -18.22 -14.94 24.68
N ALA A 29 -18.96 -15.91 25.22
CA ALA A 29 -19.10 -17.25 24.67
C ALA A 29 -20.59 -17.53 24.48
N ILE A 30 -20.97 -18.11 23.34
CA ILE A 30 -22.35 -18.43 22.99
C ILE A 30 -22.37 -19.88 22.52
N GLU A 31 -23.25 -20.66 23.13
CA GLU A 31 -23.41 -22.07 22.75
C GLU A 31 -24.88 -22.46 22.58
N LEU A 32 -25.11 -23.42 21.70
CA LEU A 32 -26.38 -24.09 21.51
C LEU A 32 -26.44 -25.31 22.42
N GLY A 33 -27.42 -25.34 23.33
CA GLY A 33 -27.68 -26.48 24.20
C GLY A 33 -28.26 -27.66 23.43
N ASN A 34 -27.40 -28.64 23.10
CA ASN A 34 -27.74 -29.96 22.55
C ASN A 34 -28.74 -29.94 21.36
N PRO A 35 -28.35 -29.37 20.20
CA PRO A 35 -29.25 -29.20 19.08
C PRO A 35 -29.61 -30.56 18.44
N SER A 36 -30.90 -30.89 18.38
CA SER A 36 -31.40 -32.06 17.62
C SER A 36 -31.33 -31.85 16.09
N ILE A 37 -30.87 -30.67 15.66
CA ILE A 37 -30.80 -30.23 14.27
C ILE A 37 -29.34 -29.87 13.96
N GLN A 38 -28.82 -30.37 12.85
CA GLN A 38 -27.44 -30.12 12.44
C GLN A 38 -27.19 -28.63 12.13
N GLY A 39 -26.16 -28.04 12.73
CA GLY A 39 -25.76 -26.65 12.52
C GLY A 39 -25.15 -26.04 13.78
N ASP A 40 -24.41 -24.94 13.63
CA ASP A 40 -23.72 -24.25 14.72
C ASP A 40 -24.21 -22.80 14.86
N VAL A 41 -23.86 -22.19 15.99
CA VAL A 41 -23.86 -20.74 16.14
C VAL A 41 -22.44 -20.20 15.85
N ARG A 42 -22.35 -19.17 15.02
CA ARG A 42 -21.12 -18.38 14.82
C ARG A 42 -21.33 -16.96 15.31
N TYR A 43 -20.30 -16.38 15.91
CA TYR A 43 -20.33 -15.00 16.38
C TYR A 43 -18.97 -14.35 16.29
N LYS A 44 -18.95 -13.03 16.14
CA LYS A 44 -17.74 -12.20 16.24
C LYS A 44 -18.06 -10.91 16.95
N THR A 45 -17.07 -10.34 17.63
CA THR A 45 -17.20 -9.08 18.36
C THR A 45 -16.37 -7.98 17.71
N TYR A 46 -16.82 -6.74 17.88
CA TYR A 46 -16.04 -5.54 17.63
C TYR A 46 -15.48 -5.05 18.96
N THR A 47 -14.17 -4.84 19.05
CA THR A 47 -13.55 -4.23 20.24
C THR A 47 -12.91 -2.89 19.94
N GLN A 48 -12.78 -2.05 20.97
CA GLN A 48 -12.28 -0.68 20.84
C GLN A 48 -10.89 -0.57 20.17
N ASN A 49 -10.03 -1.56 20.38
CA ASN A 49 -8.63 -1.55 19.92
C ASN A 49 -8.32 -2.58 18.82
N ALA A 50 -9.22 -3.54 18.57
CA ALA A 50 -9.04 -4.56 17.54
C ALA A 50 -10.09 -4.53 16.43
N GLY A 51 -11.14 -3.71 16.60
CA GLY A 51 -12.40 -3.71 15.84
C GLY A 51 -12.97 -5.11 15.63
N TRP A 52 -13.62 -5.38 14.49
CA TRP A 52 -14.23 -6.69 14.23
C TRP A 52 -13.17 -7.79 14.20
N GLN A 53 -13.34 -8.80 15.04
CA GLN A 53 -12.49 -9.98 15.14
C GLN A 53 -13.00 -11.11 14.22
N ASP A 54 -12.22 -12.19 14.13
CA ASP A 54 -12.61 -13.39 13.40
C ASP A 54 -13.85 -14.05 14.00
N TRP A 55 -14.60 -14.75 13.16
CA TRP A 55 -15.73 -15.56 13.60
C TRP A 55 -15.29 -16.69 14.53
N LYS A 56 -15.99 -16.80 15.65
CA LYS A 56 -15.90 -17.86 16.65
C LYS A 56 -17.12 -18.75 16.53
N SER A 57 -16.95 -20.03 16.85
CA SER A 57 -17.99 -21.04 16.81
C SER A 57 -18.45 -21.42 18.21
N ASN A 58 -19.49 -22.25 18.28
CA ASN A 58 -20.13 -22.77 19.49
C ASN A 58 -19.18 -22.91 20.71
N GLY A 59 -19.37 -22.06 21.72
CA GLY A 59 -18.62 -22.09 22.99
C GLY A 59 -17.22 -21.45 22.97
N GLU A 60 -16.69 -21.05 21.81
CA GLU A 60 -15.38 -20.41 21.72
C GLU A 60 -15.39 -18.96 22.24
N ILE A 61 -14.31 -18.50 22.87
CA ILE A 61 -14.27 -17.14 23.41
C ILE A 61 -14.07 -16.12 22.27
N SER A 62 -14.92 -15.09 22.22
CA SER A 62 -14.78 -13.89 21.37
C SER A 62 -14.62 -12.64 22.24
N GLY A 63 -13.74 -11.72 21.87
CA GLY A 63 -13.22 -10.66 22.77
C GLY A 63 -11.91 -11.07 23.43
N SER A 64 -11.54 -10.40 24.53
CA SER A 64 -10.42 -10.81 25.38
C SER A 64 -10.79 -10.71 26.85
N ASP A 65 -10.09 -11.49 27.67
CA ASP A 65 -10.15 -11.47 29.13
C ASP A 65 -9.08 -10.56 29.74
N ASP A 66 -8.39 -9.76 28.91
CA ASP A 66 -7.56 -8.67 29.41
C ASP A 66 -8.44 -7.50 29.85
N ASP A 67 -8.14 -6.92 31.01
CA ASP A 67 -8.90 -5.82 31.65
C ASP A 67 -8.94 -4.51 30.82
N THR A 68 -8.51 -4.54 29.56
CA THR A 68 -8.28 -3.35 28.74
C THR A 68 -9.16 -3.27 27.49
N THR A 69 -9.78 -4.37 27.06
CA THR A 69 -10.45 -4.42 25.77
C THR A 69 -11.95 -4.68 25.90
N LYS A 70 -12.75 -3.64 25.63
CA LYS A 70 -14.21 -3.70 25.75
C LYS A 70 -14.84 -4.07 24.40
N ILE A 71 -15.81 -4.97 24.43
CA ILE A 71 -16.68 -5.26 23.28
C ILE A 71 -17.63 -4.07 23.12
N GLU A 72 -17.76 -3.52 21.91
CA GLU A 72 -18.72 -2.45 21.58
C GLU A 72 -19.88 -2.96 20.71
N ALA A 73 -19.63 -3.97 19.87
CA ALA A 73 -20.64 -4.57 19.00
C ALA A 73 -20.42 -6.08 18.77
N ILE A 74 -21.44 -6.75 18.25
CA ILE A 74 -21.46 -8.19 17.96
C ILE A 74 -22.26 -8.49 16.69
N ALA A 75 -21.90 -9.56 15.99
CA ALA A 75 -22.71 -10.18 14.95
C ALA A 75 -22.78 -11.69 15.25
N ILE A 76 -23.97 -12.27 15.15
CA ILE A 76 -24.29 -13.67 15.46
C ILE A 76 -25.11 -14.25 14.32
N GLU A 77 -24.75 -15.43 13.84
CA GLU A 77 -25.47 -16.17 12.80
C GLU A 77 -25.54 -17.66 13.09
N LEU A 78 -26.49 -18.32 12.43
CA LEU A 78 -26.65 -19.77 12.48
C LEU A 78 -26.12 -20.38 11.19
N THR A 79 -25.60 -21.59 11.27
CA THR A 79 -25.11 -22.35 10.10
C THR A 79 -25.90 -23.66 9.92
N GLY A 80 -25.63 -24.39 8.84
CA GLY A 80 -26.20 -25.72 8.59
C GLY A 80 -27.73 -25.73 8.42
N GLU A 81 -28.34 -26.87 8.74
CA GLU A 81 -29.81 -27.05 8.68
C GLU A 81 -30.54 -26.21 9.73
N LEU A 82 -29.86 -25.87 10.83
CA LEU A 82 -30.40 -24.98 11.86
C LEU A 82 -30.76 -23.60 11.28
N SER A 83 -29.88 -23.02 10.46
CA SER A 83 -30.11 -21.71 9.80
C SER A 83 -31.34 -21.68 8.87
N LYS A 84 -31.78 -22.85 8.38
CA LYS A 84 -32.98 -23.00 7.55
C LYS A 84 -34.26 -23.09 8.38
N SER A 85 -34.16 -23.56 9.62
CA SER A 85 -35.32 -23.79 10.50
C SER A 85 -35.53 -22.67 11.52
N TYR A 86 -34.46 -21.97 11.90
CA TYR A 86 -34.47 -20.93 12.92
C TYR A 86 -33.82 -19.63 12.41
N ASP A 87 -34.20 -18.54 13.05
CA ASP A 87 -33.54 -17.24 13.00
C ASP A 87 -32.97 -16.95 14.39
N VAL A 88 -31.77 -16.36 14.45
CA VAL A 88 -31.21 -15.81 15.68
C VAL A 88 -31.43 -14.30 15.70
N TYR A 89 -32.12 -13.83 16.72
CA TYR A 89 -32.33 -12.41 17.01
C TYR A 89 -31.51 -12.02 18.22
N TYR A 90 -30.87 -10.86 18.17
CA TYR A 90 -30.09 -10.36 19.29
C TYR A 90 -30.10 -8.85 19.32
N ARG A 91 -30.03 -8.30 20.53
CA ARG A 91 -29.88 -6.87 20.75
C ARG A 91 -28.90 -6.64 21.87
N THR A 92 -28.35 -5.44 21.92
CA THR A 92 -27.28 -5.09 22.85
C THR A 92 -27.66 -3.83 23.61
N HIS A 93 -27.30 -3.80 24.89
CA HIS A 93 -27.36 -2.61 25.71
C HIS A 93 -25.99 -1.94 25.65
N CYS A 94 -25.91 -0.79 24.99
CA CYS A 94 -24.67 -0.04 24.84
C CYS A 94 -24.65 1.17 25.77
N GLN A 95 -23.47 1.49 26.29
CA GLN A 95 -23.25 2.70 27.07
C GLN A 95 -23.78 3.93 26.32
N ASP A 96 -24.54 4.78 27.03
CA ASP A 96 -25.16 6.04 26.55
C ASP A 96 -26.24 5.89 25.46
N TYR A 97 -26.44 4.69 24.91
CA TYR A 97 -27.51 4.40 23.95
C TYR A 97 -28.65 3.57 24.56
N GLY A 98 -28.38 2.84 25.64
CA GLY A 98 -29.33 1.88 26.19
C GLY A 98 -29.48 0.66 25.26
N TRP A 99 -30.67 0.05 25.27
CA TRP A 99 -30.99 -1.02 24.34
C TRP A 99 -31.13 -0.49 22.91
N LEU A 100 -30.31 -1.02 22.01
CA LEU A 100 -30.51 -0.86 20.58
C LEU A 100 -31.53 -1.89 20.06
N GLY A 101 -31.97 -1.70 18.81
CA GLY A 101 -32.92 -2.60 18.15
C GLY A 101 -32.41 -4.02 17.96
N TRP A 102 -33.30 -4.91 17.56
CA TRP A 102 -32.97 -6.31 17.28
C TRP A 102 -32.28 -6.47 15.92
N ALA A 103 -31.05 -6.99 15.95
CA ALA A 103 -30.37 -7.55 14.78
C ALA A 103 -30.81 -9.00 14.54
N LYS A 104 -30.70 -9.45 13.30
CA LYS A 104 -31.04 -10.79 12.87
C LYS A 104 -29.92 -11.42 12.03
N ASN A 105 -29.61 -12.71 12.24
CA ASN A 105 -28.82 -13.55 11.33
C ASN A 105 -27.61 -12.85 10.65
N GLY A 106 -26.56 -12.57 11.42
CA GLY A 106 -25.32 -11.97 10.93
C GLY A 106 -25.35 -10.43 10.82
N GLU A 107 -26.52 -9.79 10.98
CA GLU A 107 -26.61 -8.33 11.09
C GLU A 107 -25.82 -7.80 12.30
N LYS A 108 -25.40 -6.53 12.27
CA LYS A 108 -24.62 -5.99 13.38
C LYS A 108 -25.56 -5.54 14.50
N ALA A 109 -25.13 -5.73 15.74
CA ALA A 109 -25.75 -5.17 16.94
C ALA A 109 -24.70 -4.45 17.79
N GLY A 110 -25.01 -3.24 18.26
CA GLY A 110 -24.14 -2.49 19.16
C GLY A 110 -23.62 -1.18 18.58
N SER A 111 -22.48 -0.72 19.08
CA SER A 111 -21.84 0.50 18.61
C SER A 111 -20.45 0.23 18.03
N GLU A 112 -20.07 0.96 16.99
CA GLU A 112 -18.74 0.87 16.39
C GLU A 112 -18.09 2.25 16.40
N GLY A 113 -16.90 2.36 17.01
CA GLY A 113 -16.06 3.55 16.91
C GLY A 113 -16.52 4.75 17.74
N TYR A 114 -17.57 4.59 18.55
CA TYR A 114 -17.95 5.60 19.55
C TYR A 114 -17.22 5.38 20.89
N SER A 115 -16.42 4.32 21.05
CA SER A 115 -15.85 3.94 22.34
C SER A 115 -16.93 3.68 23.40
N ARG A 116 -18.10 3.18 22.97
CA ARG A 116 -19.23 2.85 23.86
C ARG A 116 -19.29 1.34 24.03
N ARG A 117 -18.87 0.89 25.20
CA ARG A 117 -18.89 -0.53 25.57
C ARG A 117 -20.32 -1.08 25.53
N MET A 118 -20.44 -2.33 25.12
CA MET A 118 -21.58 -3.18 25.39
C MET A 118 -21.59 -3.48 26.89
N GLU A 119 -22.75 -3.33 27.53
CA GLU A 119 -22.95 -3.64 28.95
C GLU A 119 -23.74 -4.93 29.14
N GLY A 120 -24.61 -5.26 28.17
CA GLY A 120 -25.35 -6.51 28.16
C GLY A 120 -25.91 -6.86 26.78
N ILE A 121 -26.39 -8.09 26.66
CA ILE A 121 -26.92 -8.67 25.43
C ILE A 121 -28.11 -9.58 25.74
N GLU A 122 -29.09 -9.58 24.85
CA GLU A 122 -30.17 -10.57 24.80
C GLU A 122 -30.08 -11.30 23.46
N ILE A 123 -30.22 -12.63 23.49
CA ILE A 123 -30.19 -13.50 22.32
C ILE A 123 -31.45 -14.36 22.35
N ARG A 124 -32.12 -14.51 21.20
CA ARG A 124 -33.32 -15.34 21.03
C ARG A 124 -33.20 -16.18 19.77
N LEU A 125 -33.40 -17.48 19.92
CA LEU A 125 -33.53 -18.44 18.83
C LEU A 125 -35.02 -18.63 18.52
N VAL A 126 -35.45 -18.16 17.36
CA VAL A 126 -36.87 -18.15 16.98
C VAL A 126 -37.08 -19.05 15.77
N LYS A 127 -38.05 -19.96 15.84
CA LYS A 127 -38.36 -20.82 14.70
C LYS A 127 -38.93 -19.97 13.57
N LYS A 128 -38.48 -20.20 12.33
CA LYS A 128 -38.99 -19.44 11.19
C LYS A 128 -40.50 -19.60 11.06
N GLY A 129 -41.20 -18.48 10.88
CA GLY A 129 -42.67 -18.42 10.82
C GLY A 129 -43.36 -18.13 12.16
N GLU A 130 -42.64 -18.12 13.27
CA GLU A 130 -43.17 -17.69 14.57
C GLU A 130 -43.08 -16.17 14.77
N LYS A 131 -43.73 -15.68 15.83
CA LYS A 131 -43.73 -14.26 16.18
C LYS A 131 -42.31 -13.81 16.55
N THR A 132 -41.82 -12.78 15.87
CA THR A 132 -40.48 -12.23 16.07
C THR A 132 -40.51 -11.01 17.01
N PRO A 133 -39.37 -10.65 17.60
CA PRO A 133 -39.22 -9.32 18.20
C PRO A 133 -39.43 -8.21 17.15
N GLU A 134 -39.92 -7.04 17.57
CA GLU A 134 -40.07 -5.89 16.69
C GLU A 134 -38.69 -5.31 16.32
N THR A 135 -38.37 -5.27 15.03
CA THR A 135 -37.07 -4.83 14.48
C THR A 135 -37.04 -3.35 14.06
N GLY A 136 -38.01 -2.55 14.51
CA GLY A 136 -38.23 -1.18 14.03
C GLY A 136 -37.19 -0.14 14.46
N GLU A 137 -36.32 -0.46 15.41
CA GLU A 137 -35.25 0.42 15.90
C GLU A 137 -33.89 -0.01 15.35
N LYS A 138 -32.95 0.94 15.20
CA LYS A 138 -31.60 0.62 14.71
C LYS A 138 -30.88 -0.32 15.68
N SER A 139 -30.50 -1.49 15.21
CA SER A 139 -29.71 -2.46 15.98
C SER A 139 -28.25 -2.05 16.16
N PHE A 140 -27.75 -1.17 15.27
CA PHE A 140 -26.34 -0.83 15.18
C PHE A 140 -26.10 0.65 14.86
N VAL A 141 -25.10 1.24 15.52
CA VAL A 141 -24.66 2.63 15.31
C VAL A 141 -23.15 2.69 15.09
N ALA A 142 -22.70 3.28 14.00
CA ALA A 142 -21.27 3.45 13.71
C ALA A 142 -20.86 4.93 13.73
N ASN A 143 -19.69 5.23 14.29
CA ASN A 143 -19.11 6.56 14.31
C ASN A 143 -18.31 6.78 13.03
N THR A 144 -18.99 7.28 12.00
CA THR A 144 -18.37 7.63 10.73
C THR A 144 -17.70 9.02 10.74
N SER A 145 -17.54 9.66 11.90
CA SER A 145 -16.94 11.01 11.99
C SER A 145 -15.48 10.99 12.42
N THR A 146 -15.01 9.94 13.12
CA THR A 146 -13.64 9.87 13.66
C THR A 146 -12.94 8.53 13.49
N ASN A 147 -13.66 7.48 13.09
CA ASN A 147 -13.11 6.18 12.72
C ASN A 147 -13.67 5.82 11.35
N LEU A 148 -13.13 6.38 10.27
CA LEU A 148 -13.47 6.05 8.90
C LEU A 148 -12.61 4.90 8.37
N ILE A 149 -11.36 4.84 8.80
CA ILE A 149 -10.41 3.79 8.44
C ILE A 149 -9.70 3.26 9.69
N SER A 150 -9.44 1.95 9.70
CA SER A 150 -8.64 1.28 10.72
C SER A 150 -7.53 0.47 10.07
N TYR A 151 -6.34 0.47 10.65
CA TYR A 151 -5.22 -0.31 10.13
C TYR A 151 -4.27 -0.77 11.24
N LYS A 152 -3.53 -1.83 10.97
CA LYS A 152 -2.47 -2.35 11.82
C LYS A 152 -1.32 -2.89 10.98
N THR A 153 -0.15 -3.02 11.59
CA THR A 153 1.07 -3.48 10.92
C THR A 153 1.71 -4.59 11.72
N TYR A 154 2.37 -5.54 11.05
CA TYR A 154 3.22 -6.52 11.70
C TYR A 154 4.64 -5.97 11.82
N VAL A 155 5.11 -5.78 13.04
CA VAL A 155 6.43 -5.21 13.35
C VAL A 155 7.38 -6.33 13.74
N GLU A 156 8.59 -6.31 13.17
CA GLU A 156 9.65 -7.27 13.48
C GLU A 156 9.81 -7.48 15.00
N LYS A 157 9.80 -8.76 15.41
CA LYS A 157 9.93 -9.22 16.82
C LYS A 157 8.83 -8.75 17.79
N GLN A 158 7.84 -7.99 17.33
CA GLN A 158 6.70 -7.55 18.15
C GLN A 158 5.37 -8.17 17.70
N GLY A 159 5.27 -8.56 16.43
CA GLY A 159 4.05 -9.10 15.85
C GLY A 159 3.07 -8.00 15.42
N TRP A 160 1.79 -8.35 15.35
CA TRP A 160 0.74 -7.41 14.98
C TRP A 160 0.53 -6.35 16.05
N THR A 161 0.56 -5.09 15.65
CA THR A 161 0.10 -3.98 16.50
C THR A 161 -1.42 -4.04 16.69
N ASN A 162 -1.92 -3.32 17.70
CA ASN A 162 -3.33 -2.97 17.78
C ASN A 162 -3.76 -2.15 16.55
N TYR A 163 -5.05 -2.17 16.24
CA TYR A 163 -5.58 -1.30 15.21
C TYR A 163 -5.50 0.15 15.68
N VAL A 164 -5.04 1.02 14.78
CA VAL A 164 -5.13 2.46 14.92
C VAL A 164 -6.09 3.01 13.87
N THR A 165 -6.56 4.23 14.09
CA THR A 165 -7.56 4.88 13.24
C THR A 165 -7.07 6.23 12.75
N ASP A 166 -7.63 6.68 11.63
CA ASP A 166 -7.47 8.00 10.99
C ASP A 166 -6.30 8.85 11.49
N GLY A 167 -5.15 8.65 10.84
CA GLY A 167 -3.99 9.52 10.97
C GLY A 167 -3.09 9.25 12.16
N LYS A 168 -3.39 8.23 12.96
CA LYS A 168 -2.50 7.73 14.01
C LYS A 168 -1.39 6.84 13.44
N GLN A 169 -0.22 6.84 14.04
CA GLN A 169 0.88 5.98 13.61
C GLN A 169 0.57 4.49 13.88
N SER A 170 0.80 3.63 12.90
CA SER A 170 0.97 2.18 13.09
C SER A 170 2.43 1.81 12.79
N GLY A 171 3.06 1.06 13.69
CA GLY A 171 4.49 0.72 13.61
C GLY A 171 5.36 1.55 14.56
N THR A 172 6.68 1.44 14.41
CA THR A 172 7.69 1.99 15.35
C THR A 172 8.69 2.88 14.61
N ALA A 173 8.29 4.11 14.30
CA ALA A 173 9.14 5.09 13.63
C ALA A 173 10.45 5.35 14.41
N GLY A 174 11.61 5.18 13.77
CA GLY A 174 12.92 5.47 14.37
C GLY A 174 13.48 4.38 15.29
N GLU A 175 12.73 3.30 15.56
CA GLU A 175 13.20 2.19 16.39
C GLU A 175 14.01 1.13 15.62
N SER A 176 14.26 1.38 14.33
CA SER A 176 15.00 0.46 13.46
C SER A 176 14.38 -0.93 13.27
N LYS A 177 13.06 -1.05 13.45
CA LYS A 177 12.31 -2.29 13.22
C LYS A 177 11.54 -2.19 11.90
N LYS A 178 11.60 -3.25 11.09
CA LYS A 178 10.89 -3.34 9.82
C LYS A 178 9.42 -3.68 10.02
N LEU A 179 8.57 -3.12 9.15
CA LEU A 179 7.24 -3.66 8.91
C LEU A 179 7.34 -4.86 7.96
N GLU A 180 6.57 -5.92 8.22
CA GLU A 180 6.58 -7.16 7.44
C GLU A 180 5.20 -7.46 6.83
N GLY A 181 4.14 -6.86 7.36
CA GLY A 181 2.78 -7.02 6.86
C GLY A 181 1.87 -5.87 7.30
N ILE A 182 0.77 -5.70 6.59
CA ILE A 182 -0.24 -4.67 6.87
C ILE A 182 -1.65 -5.20 6.62
N SER A 183 -2.61 -4.72 7.42
CA SER A 183 -4.04 -4.95 7.23
C SER A 183 -4.77 -3.61 7.42
N ILE A 184 -5.64 -3.27 6.46
CA ILE A 184 -6.34 -1.98 6.37
C ILE A 184 -7.80 -2.29 6.07
N ARG A 185 -8.73 -1.61 6.75
CA ARG A 185 -10.15 -1.74 6.48
C ARG A 185 -10.88 -0.43 6.65
N LEU A 186 -11.90 -0.23 5.82
CA LEU A 186 -12.90 0.81 6.06
C LEU A 186 -13.80 0.43 7.24
N SER A 187 -14.30 1.44 7.94
CA SER A 187 -15.31 1.24 8.96
C SER A 187 -16.62 0.78 8.35
N SER A 188 -17.37 -0.03 9.08
CA SER A 188 -18.49 -0.76 8.52
C SER A 188 -19.67 0.08 8.01
N GLY A 189 -19.75 1.33 8.44
CA GLY A 189 -20.74 2.30 7.96
C GLY A 189 -20.39 2.92 6.60
N ILE A 190 -19.23 2.60 6.02
CA ILE A 190 -18.80 3.12 4.73
C ILE A 190 -19.08 2.07 3.65
N ASP A 191 -19.89 2.46 2.66
CA ASP A 191 -20.16 1.64 1.47
C ASP A 191 -18.99 1.78 0.48
N GLY A 192 -18.37 0.67 0.10
CA GLY A 192 -17.16 0.59 -0.73
C GLY A 192 -16.08 -0.27 -0.06
N THR A 193 -14.87 -0.24 -0.61
CA THR A 193 -13.75 -1.09 -0.15
C THR A 193 -12.45 -0.31 -0.21
N VAL A 194 -11.51 -0.56 0.71
CA VAL A 194 -10.11 -0.17 0.53
C VAL A 194 -9.32 -1.32 -0.11
N GLN A 195 -8.56 -1.01 -1.16
CA GLN A 195 -7.60 -1.92 -1.76
C GLN A 195 -6.17 -1.43 -1.51
N TYR A 196 -5.26 -2.34 -1.20
CA TYR A 196 -3.86 -2.01 -0.96
C TYR A 196 -2.92 -3.11 -1.42
N ARG A 197 -1.69 -2.72 -1.73
CA ARG A 197 -0.58 -3.64 -2.02
C ARG A 197 0.73 -3.06 -1.56
N THR A 198 1.66 -3.92 -1.18
CA THR A 198 3.00 -3.55 -0.73
C THR A 198 4.07 -3.95 -1.75
N TYR A 199 5.16 -3.20 -1.75
CA TYR A 199 6.42 -3.63 -2.36
C TYR A 199 7.23 -4.34 -1.27
N THR A 200 7.38 -5.66 -1.41
CA THR A 200 8.05 -6.51 -0.43
C THR A 200 9.44 -6.85 -0.94
N GLU A 201 10.42 -6.87 -0.02
CA GLU A 201 11.80 -7.23 -0.33
C GLU A 201 11.89 -8.52 -1.17
N ASN A 202 12.65 -8.46 -2.27
CA ASN A 202 12.87 -9.55 -3.24
C ASN A 202 11.64 -10.04 -4.02
N ASP A 203 10.41 -9.65 -3.64
CA ASP A 203 9.18 -10.02 -4.35
C ASP A 203 8.67 -8.89 -5.27
N GLY A 204 8.96 -7.63 -4.91
CA GLY A 204 8.41 -6.47 -5.58
C GLY A 204 6.96 -6.21 -5.20
N TRP A 205 6.19 -5.59 -6.10
CA TRP A 205 4.77 -5.28 -5.88
C TRP A 205 3.93 -6.55 -5.83
N GLU A 206 3.28 -6.80 -4.70
CA GLU A 206 2.35 -7.91 -4.52
C GLU A 206 0.98 -7.65 -5.19
N ALA A 207 0.11 -8.67 -5.18
CA ALA A 207 -1.28 -8.51 -5.59
C ALA A 207 -2.03 -7.54 -4.67
N TRP A 208 -3.11 -6.96 -5.18
CA TRP A 208 -4.00 -6.13 -4.37
C TRP A 208 -4.79 -6.98 -3.38
N SER A 209 -4.74 -6.60 -2.11
CA SER A 209 -5.59 -7.08 -1.03
C SER A 209 -6.75 -6.12 -0.79
N GLU A 210 -7.85 -6.63 -0.24
CA GLU A 210 -9.06 -5.87 0.10
C GLU A 210 -9.26 -5.74 1.62
N ASP A 211 -10.40 -5.16 2.05
CA ASP A 211 -10.70 -4.82 3.44
C ASP A 211 -10.34 -5.94 4.44
N GLY A 212 -9.36 -5.65 5.29
CA GLY A 212 -8.95 -6.49 6.41
C GLY A 212 -8.02 -7.65 6.05
N GLU A 213 -7.78 -7.92 4.77
CA GLU A 213 -6.85 -8.96 4.34
C GLU A 213 -5.39 -8.64 4.74
N ILE A 214 -4.49 -9.62 4.71
CA ILE A 214 -3.07 -9.37 4.98
C ILE A 214 -2.36 -9.15 3.65
N ASN A 215 -1.58 -8.06 3.55
CA ASN A 215 -0.63 -7.84 2.47
C ASN A 215 0.79 -7.76 3.03
N GLY A 216 1.76 -8.39 2.35
CA GLY A 216 3.07 -8.69 2.91
C GLY A 216 3.17 -10.07 3.57
N LYS A 217 4.34 -10.36 4.14
CA LYS A 217 4.69 -11.68 4.70
C LYS A 217 5.12 -11.54 6.16
N PRO A 218 4.18 -11.63 7.13
CA PRO A 218 4.47 -11.52 8.57
C PRO A 218 5.12 -12.81 9.12
N ASP A 219 6.22 -13.25 8.50
CA ASP A 219 6.94 -14.50 8.81
C ASP A 219 8.36 -14.25 9.34
N GLY A 220 8.73 -12.99 9.60
CA GLY A 220 10.07 -12.59 10.08
C GLY A 220 11.11 -12.38 8.98
N THR A 221 10.81 -12.73 7.72
CA THR A 221 11.85 -12.85 6.69
C THR A 221 11.99 -11.62 5.80
N ARG A 222 10.91 -10.90 5.48
CA ARG A 222 10.93 -9.84 4.46
C ARG A 222 10.34 -8.54 4.97
N ARG A 223 11.01 -7.43 4.65
CA ARG A 223 10.51 -6.07 4.93
C ARG A 223 9.57 -5.59 3.83
N LEU A 224 8.64 -4.73 4.23
CA LEU A 224 7.94 -3.82 3.32
C LEU A 224 8.85 -2.63 3.01
N GLU A 225 8.91 -2.20 1.75
CA GLU A 225 9.69 -1.01 1.32
C GLU A 225 8.79 0.11 0.79
N ALA A 226 7.63 -0.23 0.20
CA ALA A 226 6.64 0.73 -0.28
C ALA A 226 5.21 0.19 -0.21
N ILE A 227 4.22 1.06 -0.40
CA ILE A 227 2.80 0.73 -0.40
C ILE A 227 1.99 1.61 -1.37
N GLN A 228 0.91 1.05 -1.92
CA GLN A 228 -0.16 1.78 -2.61
C GLN A 228 -1.50 1.43 -1.97
N ILE A 229 -2.37 2.42 -1.79
CA ILE A 229 -3.68 2.28 -1.17
C ILE A 229 -4.69 3.09 -1.98
N ARG A 230 -5.81 2.48 -2.37
CA ARG A 230 -6.89 3.14 -3.11
C ARG A 230 -8.25 2.73 -2.57
N LEU A 231 -9.26 3.57 -2.79
CA LEU A 231 -10.65 3.23 -2.53
C LEU A 231 -11.33 2.74 -3.79
N THR A 232 -12.33 1.87 -3.64
CA THR A 232 -13.23 1.42 -4.71
C THR A 232 -14.69 1.53 -4.28
N GLY A 233 -15.62 1.38 -5.22
CA GLY A 233 -17.06 1.51 -4.97
C GLY A 233 -17.45 2.92 -4.51
N LYS A 234 -18.53 3.04 -3.73
CA LYS A 234 -19.05 4.34 -3.27
C LYS A 234 -18.09 5.09 -2.35
N ALA A 235 -17.14 4.40 -1.71
CA ALA A 235 -16.12 5.02 -0.89
C ALA A 235 -15.21 5.93 -1.73
N ALA A 236 -14.85 5.50 -2.94
CA ALA A 236 -14.01 6.28 -3.86
C ALA A 236 -14.68 7.57 -4.37
N GLU A 237 -16.02 7.59 -4.41
CA GLU A 237 -16.82 8.75 -4.80
C GLU A 237 -16.92 9.78 -3.67
N LYS A 238 -16.99 9.31 -2.42
CA LYS A 238 -17.23 10.16 -1.23
C LYS A 238 -15.97 10.60 -0.51
N TYR A 239 -14.88 9.86 -0.67
CA TYR A 239 -13.65 10.07 0.09
C TYR A 239 -12.41 10.08 -0.79
N ASP A 240 -11.37 10.74 -0.29
CA ASP A 240 -10.00 10.59 -0.70
C ASP A 240 -9.21 9.90 0.42
N ILE A 241 -8.32 8.98 0.05
CA ILE A 241 -7.42 8.31 0.99
C ILE A 241 -6.02 8.88 0.83
N TYR A 242 -5.44 9.30 1.95
CA TYR A 242 -4.08 9.82 2.03
C TYR A 242 -3.25 8.95 2.97
N TYR A 243 -2.01 8.69 2.61
CA TYR A 243 -1.11 7.89 3.43
C TYR A 243 0.34 8.31 3.25
N ARG A 244 1.13 8.17 4.31
CA ARG A 244 2.58 8.37 4.28
C ARG A 244 3.26 7.31 5.10
N VAL A 245 4.54 7.09 4.85
CA VAL A 245 5.32 6.07 5.53
C VAL A 245 6.60 6.67 6.11
N HIS A 246 7.04 6.10 7.23
CA HIS A 246 8.36 6.34 7.77
C HIS A 246 9.33 5.34 7.15
N CYS A 247 10.27 5.83 6.35
CA CYS A 247 11.30 5.02 5.71
C CYS A 247 12.61 5.13 6.48
N GLN A 248 13.31 4.01 6.58
CA GLN A 248 14.67 3.98 7.10
C GLN A 248 15.55 5.06 6.43
N ASP A 249 16.30 5.78 7.26
CA ASP A 249 17.26 6.83 6.90
C ASP A 249 16.66 8.07 6.17
N GLU A 250 15.36 8.08 5.82
CA GLU A 250 14.64 9.26 5.29
C GLU A 250 13.66 9.88 6.31
N GLY A 251 13.22 9.11 7.28
CA GLY A 251 12.15 9.52 8.18
C GLY A 251 10.77 9.47 7.51
N TRP A 252 9.85 10.34 7.95
CA TRP A 252 8.52 10.46 7.35
C TRP A 252 8.57 11.11 5.95
N LEU A 253 8.14 10.36 4.94
CA LEU A 253 7.94 10.87 3.59
C LEU A 253 6.63 11.68 3.47
N GLY A 254 6.44 12.30 2.31
CA GLY A 254 5.22 13.03 1.97
C GLY A 254 3.98 12.13 1.88
N TRP A 255 2.80 12.78 1.84
CA TRP A 255 1.52 12.10 1.70
C TRP A 255 1.27 11.69 0.24
N ALA A 256 1.09 10.40 0.01
CA ALA A 256 0.51 9.84 -1.21
C ALA A 256 -1.01 9.87 -1.13
N LYS A 257 -1.67 9.95 -2.29
CA LYS A 257 -3.13 10.00 -2.42
C LYS A 257 -3.65 8.94 -3.40
N ASN A 258 -4.77 8.29 -3.08
CA ASN A 258 -5.59 7.50 -4.02
C ASN A 258 -4.81 6.61 -5.02
N GLY A 259 -3.97 5.71 -4.51
CA GLY A 259 -3.22 4.76 -5.32
C GLY A 259 -1.83 5.24 -5.75
N GLU A 260 -1.44 6.47 -5.42
CA GLU A 260 -0.05 6.92 -5.55
C GLU A 260 0.91 6.07 -4.71
N LYS A 261 2.20 6.03 -5.05
CA LYS A 261 3.15 5.25 -4.26
C LYS A 261 3.55 6.01 -3.00
N ALA A 262 3.72 5.30 -1.89
CA ALA A 262 4.39 5.79 -0.69
C ALA A 262 5.53 4.86 -0.30
N GLY A 263 6.68 5.41 0.10
CA GLY A 263 7.84 4.63 0.55
C GLY A 263 9.02 4.71 -0.39
N SER A 264 9.76 3.60 -0.52
CA SER A 264 10.95 3.56 -1.35
C SER A 264 11.07 2.30 -2.19
N GLU A 265 11.65 2.42 -3.38
CA GLU A 265 11.88 1.29 -4.30
C GLU A 265 13.35 1.28 -4.74
N GLY A 266 14.01 0.12 -4.61
CA GLY A 266 15.40 -0.08 -5.04
C GLY A 266 16.46 0.46 -4.08
N TYR A 267 16.08 1.10 -2.97
CA TYR A 267 17.00 1.56 -1.92
C TYR A 267 17.31 0.48 -0.88
N SER A 268 16.58 -0.64 -0.88
CA SER A 268 16.61 -1.65 0.19
C SER A 268 16.28 -1.08 1.58
N ARG A 269 15.45 -0.02 1.64
CA ARG A 269 15.05 0.65 2.88
C ARG A 269 13.72 0.10 3.37
N ARG A 270 13.68 -0.29 4.63
CA ARG A 270 12.45 -0.75 5.31
C ARG A 270 11.50 0.42 5.58
N MET A 271 10.21 0.14 5.46
CA MET A 271 9.17 0.88 6.16
C MET A 271 9.23 0.53 7.65
N GLU A 272 9.11 1.53 8.51
CA GLU A 272 9.10 1.38 9.97
C GLU A 272 7.75 1.75 10.59
N ALA A 273 7.00 2.64 9.93
CA ALA A 273 5.67 3.05 10.35
C ALA A 273 4.84 3.59 9.17
N ILE A 274 3.53 3.69 9.37
CA ILE A 274 2.57 4.24 8.41
C ILE A 274 1.49 5.08 9.12
N GLU A 275 1.03 6.12 8.45
CA GLU A 275 -0.18 6.86 8.80
C GLU A 275 -1.13 6.86 7.59
N ILE A 276 -2.42 6.65 7.83
CA ILE A 276 -3.47 6.64 6.81
C ILE A 276 -4.64 7.48 7.30
N ARG A 277 -5.15 8.37 6.45
CA ARG A 277 -6.29 9.24 6.74
C ARG A 277 -7.31 9.13 5.62
N LEU A 278 -8.57 8.98 5.99
CA LEU A 278 -9.69 9.17 5.08
C LEU A 278 -10.23 10.59 5.25
N VAL A 279 -10.41 11.31 4.14
CA VAL A 279 -11.02 12.65 4.14
C VAL A 279 -12.12 12.75 3.11
N THR A 280 -12.99 13.74 3.23
CA THR A 280 -14.05 13.97 2.24
C THR A 280 -13.45 14.21 0.84
N LYS A 281 -14.14 13.77 -0.21
CA LYS A 281 -13.66 13.88 -1.59
C LYS A 281 -13.28 15.33 -1.92
N GLY A 282 -12.08 15.54 -2.44
CA GLY A 282 -11.60 16.87 -2.84
C GLY A 282 -11.06 17.72 -1.69
N GLN A 283 -11.13 17.26 -0.44
CA GLN A 283 -10.51 17.95 0.69
C GLN A 283 -8.98 17.90 0.56
N SER A 284 -8.35 19.07 0.58
CA SER A 284 -6.89 19.22 0.59
C SER A 284 -6.33 18.86 1.97
N MET A 285 -5.24 18.09 2.02
CA MET A 285 -4.53 17.85 3.28
C MET A 285 -3.35 18.83 3.45
N PRO A 286 -3.24 19.53 4.59
CA PRO A 286 -2.08 20.36 4.88
C PRO A 286 -0.80 19.51 5.01
N GLY A 287 0.31 19.96 4.43
CA GLY A 287 1.60 19.25 4.41
C GLY A 287 2.02 18.68 3.04
N GLY A 288 1.28 18.95 1.97
CA GLY A 288 1.63 18.57 0.60
C GLY A 288 2.77 19.42 0.03
N GLY A 289 4.01 19.03 0.31
CA GLY A 289 5.20 19.68 -0.26
C GLY A 289 6.45 18.79 -0.31
N THR A 290 6.39 17.59 0.25
CA THR A 290 7.49 16.62 0.26
C THR A 290 7.15 15.40 -0.59
N VAL A 291 8.17 14.76 -1.16
CA VAL A 291 8.01 13.56 -1.99
C VAL A 291 7.44 12.40 -1.16
N SER A 292 6.35 11.78 -1.61
CA SER A 292 5.74 10.62 -0.95
C SER A 292 6.47 9.31 -1.25
N PHE A 293 7.22 9.26 -2.34
CA PHE A 293 7.89 8.07 -2.86
C PHE A 293 9.30 8.37 -3.36
N ALA A 294 10.28 7.62 -2.86
CA ALA A 294 11.69 7.75 -3.22
C ALA A 294 12.17 6.53 -4.03
N VAL A 295 12.67 6.74 -5.24
CA VAL A 295 13.23 5.68 -6.09
C VAL A 295 14.75 5.76 -6.11
N ASN A 296 15.46 4.67 -5.85
CA ASN A 296 16.93 4.67 -5.82
C ASN A 296 17.50 4.91 -7.20
N PRO A 297 18.24 6.01 -7.44
CA PRO A 297 19.04 6.12 -8.64
C PRO A 297 20.22 5.14 -8.60
N ASN A 298 20.73 4.68 -7.46
CA ASN A 298 21.92 3.82 -7.38
C ASN A 298 21.65 2.30 -7.48
N ALA A 299 20.46 1.85 -7.87
CA ALA A 299 20.30 0.43 -8.20
C ALA A 299 21.21 0.13 -9.40
N LYS A 300 22.17 -0.81 -9.32
CA LYS A 300 23.11 -1.09 -10.42
C LYS A 300 22.43 -1.92 -11.52
N LEU A 301 21.39 -1.38 -12.14
CA LEU A 301 20.55 -2.04 -13.13
C LEU A 301 21.12 -1.86 -14.54
N ILE A 302 21.73 -0.70 -14.80
CA ILE A 302 22.38 -0.35 -16.05
C ILE A 302 23.78 0.20 -15.80
N TYR A 303 24.70 -0.15 -16.69
CA TYR A 303 26.08 0.27 -16.66
C TYR A 303 26.39 0.97 -17.97
N TYR A 304 27.01 2.14 -17.92
CA TYR A 304 27.42 2.84 -19.12
C TYR A 304 28.70 3.65 -18.92
N LYS A 305 29.36 3.94 -20.02
CA LYS A 305 30.53 4.82 -20.11
C LYS A 305 30.59 5.47 -21.49
N THR A 306 31.25 6.61 -21.58
CA THR A 306 31.42 7.36 -22.82
C THR A 306 32.90 7.56 -23.12
N TYR A 307 33.26 7.69 -24.40
CA TYR A 307 34.57 8.12 -24.82
C TYR A 307 34.56 9.64 -25.00
N VAL A 308 35.36 10.34 -24.19
CA VAL A 308 35.45 11.81 -24.18
C VAL A 308 36.70 12.23 -24.94
N GLU A 309 36.56 13.20 -25.84
CA GLU A 309 37.66 13.76 -26.64
C GLU A 309 38.90 14.03 -25.77
N LYS A 310 40.07 13.51 -26.21
CA LYS A 310 41.39 13.64 -25.55
C LYS A 310 41.48 13.06 -24.13
N GLN A 311 40.43 12.47 -23.58
CA GLN A 311 40.42 11.81 -22.27
C GLN A 311 40.24 10.29 -22.38
N GLY A 312 39.63 9.82 -23.46
CA GLY A 312 39.33 8.42 -23.65
C GLY A 312 38.07 7.98 -22.90
N TRP A 313 37.98 6.68 -22.60
CA TRP A 313 36.84 6.10 -21.90
C TRP A 313 36.76 6.60 -20.46
N THR A 314 35.59 7.08 -20.04
CA THR A 314 35.32 7.34 -18.62
C THR A 314 35.29 6.04 -17.83
N ASN A 315 35.40 6.16 -16.50
CA ASN A 315 34.99 5.09 -15.59
C ASN A 315 33.53 4.71 -15.87
N CYS A 316 33.20 3.44 -15.67
CA CYS A 316 31.84 2.95 -15.80
C CYS A 316 30.97 3.50 -14.65
N VAL A 317 29.83 4.08 -15.01
CA VAL A 317 28.84 4.59 -14.07
C VAL A 317 27.55 3.79 -14.20
N THR A 318 26.65 3.98 -13.24
CA THR A 318 25.36 3.29 -13.17
C THR A 318 24.23 4.27 -12.93
N ASP A 319 23.05 3.92 -13.43
CA ASP A 319 21.73 4.48 -13.13
C ASP A 319 21.70 5.96 -12.67
N GLY A 320 21.50 6.85 -13.63
CA GLY A 320 21.31 8.28 -13.42
C GLY A 320 22.59 9.07 -13.11
N ARG A 321 23.76 8.42 -13.00
CA ARG A 321 25.04 9.12 -12.83
C ARG A 321 25.57 9.68 -14.15
N GLN A 322 26.16 10.86 -14.14
CA GLN A 322 26.76 11.45 -15.33
C GLN A 322 27.91 10.59 -15.88
N SER A 323 27.91 10.36 -17.21
CA SER A 323 29.07 9.91 -17.98
C SER A 323 29.40 10.97 -19.03
N GLY A 324 30.65 11.45 -19.05
CA GLY A 324 31.08 12.60 -19.84
C GLY A 324 31.39 13.83 -18.98
N THR A 325 31.57 14.98 -19.62
CA THR A 325 31.99 16.24 -18.98
C THR A 325 30.98 17.35 -19.23
N VAL A 326 30.78 18.22 -18.25
CA VAL A 326 29.93 19.42 -18.39
C VAL A 326 30.81 20.66 -18.24
N GLY A 327 30.73 21.59 -19.19
CA GLY A 327 31.46 22.86 -19.14
C GLY A 327 32.92 22.81 -19.62
N GLU A 328 33.42 21.63 -19.98
CA GLU A 328 34.79 21.47 -20.51
C GLU A 328 34.89 21.60 -22.04
N SER A 329 33.75 21.79 -22.72
CA SER A 329 33.68 21.88 -24.19
C SER A 329 34.22 20.67 -24.95
N LYS A 330 34.15 19.48 -24.36
CA LYS A 330 34.61 18.22 -24.97
C LYS A 330 33.45 17.42 -25.54
N LYS A 331 33.64 16.89 -26.75
CA LYS A 331 32.65 16.01 -27.42
C LYS A 331 32.74 14.58 -26.88
N LEU A 332 31.59 13.91 -26.88
CA LEU A 332 31.54 12.45 -26.85
C LEU A 332 31.77 11.89 -28.26
N GLU A 333 32.52 10.81 -28.36
CA GLU A 333 32.87 10.14 -29.64
C GLU A 333 32.39 8.69 -29.70
N GLY A 334 32.05 8.11 -28.56
CA GLY A 334 31.52 6.74 -28.47
C GLY A 334 30.84 6.49 -27.13
N ILE A 335 29.98 5.48 -27.11
CA ILE A 335 29.23 5.07 -25.92
C ILE A 335 29.12 3.54 -25.85
N SER A 336 29.12 3.01 -24.64
CA SER A 336 28.86 1.59 -24.36
C SER A 336 27.88 1.49 -23.19
N ILE A 337 26.80 0.73 -23.37
CA ILE A 337 25.70 0.58 -22.41
C ILE A 337 25.38 -0.91 -22.27
N ARG A 338 25.21 -1.41 -21.05
CA ARG A 338 24.79 -2.80 -20.78
C ARG A 338 23.87 -2.88 -19.57
N LEU A 339 22.98 -3.87 -19.58
CA LEU A 339 22.22 -4.21 -18.40
C LEU A 339 23.09 -4.97 -17.39
N SER A 340 22.65 -4.96 -16.14
CA SER A 340 23.21 -5.84 -15.11
C SER A 340 22.94 -7.29 -15.46
N SER A 341 23.90 -8.19 -15.17
CA SER A 341 23.82 -9.61 -15.55
C SER A 341 22.63 -10.38 -14.96
N GLY A 342 21.98 -9.83 -13.93
CA GLY A 342 20.77 -10.39 -13.32
C GLY A 342 19.45 -9.97 -13.99
N ILE A 343 19.49 -9.12 -15.02
CA ILE A 343 18.31 -8.67 -15.76
C ILE A 343 18.16 -9.51 -17.03
N ASP A 344 17.03 -10.19 -17.16
CA ASP A 344 16.68 -10.96 -18.36
C ASP A 344 16.16 -10.01 -19.46
N GLY A 345 16.81 -10.00 -20.62
CA GLY A 345 16.56 -9.06 -21.73
C GLY A 345 17.85 -8.37 -22.19
N THR A 346 17.74 -7.39 -23.09
CA THR A 346 18.89 -6.59 -23.57
C THR A 346 18.55 -5.10 -23.63
N VAL A 347 19.58 -4.25 -23.62
CA VAL A 347 19.51 -2.84 -23.98
C VAL A 347 20.10 -2.66 -25.39
N GLN A 348 19.31 -2.03 -26.26
CA GLN A 348 19.72 -1.61 -27.59
C GLN A 348 19.89 -0.10 -27.64
N TYR A 349 20.94 0.39 -28.29
CA TYR A 349 21.21 1.81 -28.45
C TYR A 349 21.88 2.11 -29.78
N ARG A 350 21.64 3.32 -30.28
CA ARG A 350 22.30 3.87 -31.46
C ARG A 350 22.50 5.37 -31.33
N THR A 351 23.51 5.89 -31.97
CA THR A 351 23.89 7.31 -31.94
C THR A 351 23.77 7.95 -33.31
N TYR A 352 23.51 9.25 -33.32
CA TYR A 352 23.65 10.09 -34.50
C TYR A 352 25.05 10.71 -34.48
N THR A 353 25.90 10.29 -35.40
CA THR A 353 27.31 10.67 -35.46
C THR A 353 27.54 11.66 -36.60
N GLU A 354 28.37 12.67 -36.34
CA GLU A 354 28.77 13.66 -37.33
C GLU A 354 29.19 13.02 -38.66
N ASN A 355 28.63 13.53 -39.77
CA ASN A 355 28.88 13.06 -41.14
C ASN A 355 28.58 11.57 -41.40
N ALA A 356 27.90 10.88 -40.48
CA ALA A 356 27.46 9.49 -40.63
C ALA A 356 25.94 9.34 -40.48
N GLY A 357 25.31 10.21 -39.68
CA GLY A 357 23.90 10.11 -39.34
C GLY A 357 23.65 9.04 -38.28
N TRP A 358 22.43 8.49 -38.26
CA TRP A 358 22.07 7.39 -37.35
C TRP A 358 22.80 6.11 -37.71
N GLU A 359 23.62 5.61 -36.78
CA GLU A 359 24.31 4.33 -36.92
C GLU A 359 23.38 3.13 -36.67
N ALA A 360 23.89 1.92 -36.93
CA ALA A 360 23.19 0.68 -36.61
C ALA A 360 22.97 0.56 -35.09
N TRP A 361 21.96 -0.21 -34.68
CA TRP A 361 21.73 -0.53 -33.28
C TRP A 361 22.83 -1.46 -32.75
N SER A 362 23.41 -1.09 -31.62
CA SER A 362 24.32 -1.90 -30.81
C SER A 362 23.58 -2.50 -29.61
N GLU A 363 24.09 -3.60 -29.09
CA GLU A 363 23.55 -4.32 -27.92
C GLU A 363 24.50 -4.27 -26.71
N ASP A 364 24.09 -4.91 -25.62
CA ASP A 364 24.77 -4.94 -24.31
C ASP A 364 26.30 -4.94 -24.38
N GLY A 365 26.88 -3.79 -24.02
CA GLY A 365 28.32 -3.63 -23.83
C GLY A 365 29.12 -3.44 -25.12
N GLU A 366 28.48 -3.47 -26.29
CA GLU A 366 29.10 -3.08 -27.55
C GLU A 366 29.49 -1.58 -27.55
N ILE A 367 30.13 -1.13 -28.62
CA ILE A 367 30.48 0.29 -28.79
C ILE A 367 29.64 0.84 -29.94
N ASN A 368 28.98 1.97 -29.69
CA ASN A 368 28.30 2.75 -30.72
C ASN A 368 28.97 4.13 -30.85
N GLY A 369 29.17 4.62 -32.08
CA GLY A 369 30.08 5.72 -32.37
C GLY A 369 31.50 5.28 -32.70
N LYS A 370 32.37 6.25 -32.99
CA LYS A 370 33.75 6.03 -33.46
C LYS A 370 34.75 6.76 -32.55
N PRO A 371 35.27 6.10 -31.49
CA PRO A 371 36.21 6.69 -30.54
C PRO A 371 37.65 6.76 -31.11
N ASP A 372 37.83 7.47 -32.23
CA ASP A 372 39.10 7.62 -32.93
C ASP A 372 39.58 9.09 -33.03
N GLY A 373 38.94 10.01 -32.28
CA GLY A 373 39.25 11.43 -32.29
C GLY A 373 38.55 12.26 -33.37
N THR A 374 37.82 11.62 -34.30
CA THR A 374 37.38 12.31 -35.53
C THR A 374 35.96 12.87 -35.48
N ARG A 375 34.98 12.12 -34.96
CA ARG A 375 33.55 12.46 -35.09
C ARG A 375 32.85 12.59 -33.74
N ARG A 376 32.04 13.65 -33.58
CA ARG A 376 31.18 13.84 -32.40
C ARG A 376 29.88 13.03 -32.51
N LEU A 377 29.37 12.62 -31.35
CA LEU A 377 27.97 12.23 -31.17
C LEU A 377 27.11 13.48 -31.01
N GLU A 378 25.93 13.52 -31.63
CA GLU A 378 24.99 14.65 -31.54
C GLU A 378 23.64 14.25 -30.94
N ALA A 379 23.19 13.02 -31.16
CA ALA A 379 21.97 12.45 -30.57
C ALA A 379 22.11 10.95 -30.28
N ILE A 380 21.16 10.41 -29.49
CA ILE A 380 21.09 9.00 -29.11
C ILE A 380 19.64 8.51 -29.01
N GLN A 381 19.44 7.21 -29.27
CA GLN A 381 18.23 6.47 -28.92
C GLN A 381 18.64 5.22 -28.13
N ILE A 382 17.88 4.90 -27.07
CA ILE A 382 18.10 3.75 -26.19
C ILE A 382 16.76 3.07 -25.91
N ARG A 383 16.67 1.76 -26.09
CA ARG A 383 15.46 0.95 -25.80
C ARG A 383 15.83 -0.37 -25.14
N LEU A 384 14.89 -0.93 -24.38
CA LEU A 384 15.01 -2.28 -23.83
C LEU A 384 14.33 -3.29 -24.77
N THR A 385 14.77 -4.55 -24.72
CA THR A 385 14.13 -5.68 -25.40
C THR A 385 13.94 -6.88 -24.45
N GLY A 386 13.16 -7.87 -24.85
CA GLY A 386 12.88 -9.06 -24.05
C GLY A 386 12.17 -8.74 -22.73
N LYS A 387 12.41 -9.55 -21.70
CA LYS A 387 11.75 -9.37 -20.38
C LYS A 387 12.13 -8.06 -19.69
N ALA A 388 13.25 -7.46 -20.05
CA ALA A 388 13.65 -6.15 -19.54
C ALA A 388 12.65 -5.06 -19.98
N ALA A 389 12.17 -5.11 -21.23
CA ALA A 389 11.20 -4.16 -21.76
C ALA A 389 9.80 -4.28 -21.13
N GLU A 390 9.47 -5.48 -20.64
CA GLU A 390 8.22 -5.77 -19.92
C GLU A 390 8.26 -5.22 -18.49
N LYS A 391 9.44 -5.32 -17.84
CA LYS A 391 9.62 -4.96 -16.42
C LYS A 391 10.05 -3.52 -16.18
N TYR A 392 10.70 -2.89 -17.15
CA TYR A 392 11.30 -1.58 -16.98
C TYR A 392 10.96 -0.61 -18.12
N ASP A 393 10.95 0.67 -17.79
CA ASP A 393 11.12 1.76 -18.73
C ASP A 393 12.54 2.31 -18.59
N ILE A 394 13.17 2.64 -19.72
CA ILE A 394 14.48 3.27 -19.77
C ILE A 394 14.33 4.75 -20.08
N TYR A 395 14.86 5.59 -19.20
CA TYR A 395 14.91 7.04 -19.35
C TYR A 395 16.36 7.51 -19.52
N TYR A 396 16.59 8.46 -20.41
CA TYR A 396 17.90 9.02 -20.65
C TYR A 396 17.82 10.47 -21.09
N ARG A 397 18.83 11.26 -20.76
CA ARG A 397 18.99 12.64 -21.22
C ARG A 397 20.44 12.93 -21.52
N VAL A 398 20.67 13.98 -22.31
CA VAL A 398 22.01 14.36 -22.76
C VAL A 398 22.29 15.82 -22.46
N GLN A 399 23.54 16.12 -22.10
CA GLN A 399 24.07 17.47 -22.10
C GLN A 399 24.50 17.80 -23.53
N CYS A 400 23.81 18.73 -24.17
CA CYS A 400 24.08 19.15 -25.53
C CYS A 400 24.75 20.53 -25.54
N GLN A 401 25.74 20.71 -26.41
CA GLN A 401 26.41 22.00 -26.60
C GLN A 401 25.39 23.12 -26.86
N ASP A 402 25.57 24.24 -26.17
CA ASP A 402 24.76 25.47 -26.22
C ASP A 402 23.30 25.32 -25.72
N TYR A 403 22.80 24.10 -25.51
CA TYR A 403 21.46 23.85 -24.95
C TYR A 403 21.46 23.42 -23.49
N GLY A 404 22.57 22.86 -23.00
CA GLY A 404 22.65 22.29 -21.66
C GLY A 404 21.98 20.92 -21.57
N TRP A 405 21.53 20.54 -20.38
CA TRP A 405 20.84 19.27 -20.16
C TRP A 405 19.45 19.37 -20.79
N LEU A 406 19.20 18.50 -21.75
CA LEU A 406 17.86 18.32 -22.32
C LEU A 406 16.97 17.53 -21.37
N ASP A 407 15.66 17.56 -21.64
CA ASP A 407 14.68 16.76 -20.89
C ASP A 407 14.88 15.25 -21.14
N TRP A 408 14.25 14.42 -20.31
CA TRP A 408 14.37 12.95 -20.38
C TRP A 408 13.60 12.38 -21.58
N ALA A 409 14.29 11.64 -22.43
CA ALA A 409 13.71 10.74 -23.43
C ALA A 409 13.39 9.38 -22.81
N LYS A 410 12.40 8.68 -23.38
CA LYS A 410 11.91 7.38 -22.91
C LYS A 410 11.94 6.33 -24.02
N ASN A 411 12.32 5.10 -23.73
CA ASN A 411 12.06 3.90 -24.56
C ASN A 411 12.19 4.08 -26.09
N GLY A 412 13.38 4.47 -26.54
CA GLY A 412 13.68 4.63 -27.97
C GLY A 412 13.32 5.99 -28.56
N GLU A 413 12.77 6.93 -27.79
CA GLU A 413 12.66 8.35 -28.21
C GLU A 413 14.04 8.96 -28.53
N LYS A 414 14.12 9.96 -29.40
CA LYS A 414 15.41 10.61 -29.66
C LYS A 414 15.79 11.50 -28.47
N ALA A 415 17.08 11.57 -28.15
CA ALA A 415 17.65 12.54 -27.21
C ALA A 415 18.86 13.25 -27.84
N GLY A 416 18.94 14.59 -27.73
CA GLY A 416 20.06 15.37 -28.28
C GLY A 416 19.67 16.29 -29.44
N SER A 417 20.57 16.45 -30.41
CA SER A 417 20.34 17.29 -31.58
C SER A 417 20.64 16.57 -32.89
N GLU A 418 19.84 16.79 -33.92
CA GLU A 418 20.03 16.28 -35.28
C GLU A 418 20.00 17.45 -36.26
N GLY A 419 21.03 17.58 -37.12
CA GLY A 419 21.08 18.63 -38.14
C GLY A 419 21.53 20.02 -37.66
N TYR A 420 21.72 20.23 -36.36
CA TYR A 420 22.19 21.50 -35.78
C TYR A 420 23.69 21.54 -35.47
N SER A 421 24.43 20.46 -35.75
CA SER A 421 25.87 20.34 -35.46
C SER A 421 26.24 20.56 -33.99
N ARG A 422 25.37 20.20 -33.03
CA ARG A 422 25.65 20.34 -31.60
C ARG A 422 26.13 19.01 -31.01
N ARG A 423 27.33 19.01 -30.42
CA ARG A 423 27.90 17.82 -29.77
C ARG A 423 27.15 17.46 -28.49
N MET A 424 27.07 16.18 -28.19
CA MET A 424 26.85 15.67 -26.85
C MET A 424 28.14 15.82 -26.03
N GLU A 425 28.03 16.25 -24.78
CA GLU A 425 29.15 16.39 -23.83
C GLU A 425 29.05 15.42 -22.65
N ALA A 426 27.83 15.05 -22.26
CA ALA A 426 27.54 14.07 -21.21
C ALA A 426 26.17 13.40 -21.38
N ILE A 427 25.96 12.29 -20.67
CA ILE A 427 24.70 11.52 -20.66
C ILE A 427 24.38 10.99 -19.25
N GLU A 428 23.09 10.88 -18.96
CA GLU A 428 22.52 10.12 -17.84
C GLU A 428 21.51 9.09 -18.37
N VAL A 429 21.55 7.87 -17.84
CA VAL A 429 20.65 6.77 -18.22
C VAL A 429 20.14 6.07 -16.97
N ARG A 430 18.84 5.82 -16.87
CA ARG A 430 18.20 5.24 -15.68
C ARG A 430 17.14 4.21 -16.05
N LEU A 431 17.12 3.07 -15.37
CA LEU A 431 15.99 2.15 -15.39
C LEU A 431 15.01 2.50 -14.27
N VAL A 432 13.72 2.46 -14.58
CA VAL A 432 12.64 2.50 -13.59
C VAL A 432 11.67 1.38 -13.90
N ALA A 433 10.94 0.86 -12.90
CA ALA A 433 9.92 -0.16 -13.16
C ALA A 433 8.88 0.35 -14.18
N LYS A 434 8.34 -0.57 -14.98
CA LYS A 434 7.44 -0.27 -16.09
C LYS A 434 6.26 0.61 -15.65
N GLY A 435 6.01 1.68 -16.39
CA GLY A 435 4.89 2.59 -16.13
C GLY A 435 5.12 3.59 -15.00
N ASN A 436 6.31 3.60 -14.36
CA ASN A 436 6.66 4.61 -13.38
C ASN A 436 6.95 5.97 -14.03
N VAL A 437 6.81 7.02 -13.22
CA VAL A 437 7.08 8.41 -13.59
C VAL A 437 8.52 8.62 -14.04
N ALA A 438 8.71 9.53 -14.99
CA ALA A 438 10.02 9.93 -15.47
C ALA A 438 10.85 10.58 -14.34
N PRO A 439 12.19 10.53 -14.38
CA PRO A 439 13.04 11.20 -13.39
C PRO A 439 12.96 12.73 -13.40
N GLY A 440 12.37 13.32 -14.43
CA GLY A 440 12.18 14.76 -14.60
C GLY A 440 11.27 15.05 -15.81
N ASN A 441 11.28 16.30 -16.29
CA ASN A 441 10.52 16.70 -17.48
C ASN A 441 10.92 15.89 -18.71
N THR A 442 9.99 15.71 -19.65
CA THR A 442 10.15 14.92 -20.88
C THR A 442 9.75 15.68 -22.15
N ASN A 443 9.60 17.01 -22.07
CA ASN A 443 8.98 17.79 -23.15
C ASN A 443 9.98 18.16 -24.24
N ASN A 444 11.22 18.48 -23.86
CA ASN A 444 12.25 19.02 -24.75
C ASN A 444 13.50 18.13 -24.75
N CYS A 445 13.32 16.83 -25.00
CA CYS A 445 14.42 15.87 -24.98
C CYS A 445 15.27 15.88 -26.26
N PHE A 446 14.76 16.48 -27.35
CA PHE A 446 15.39 16.44 -28.67
C PHE A 446 15.11 17.69 -29.53
N TYR A 447 16.11 18.08 -30.33
CA TYR A 447 16.00 19.11 -31.37
C TYR A 447 16.42 18.55 -32.74
N GLY A 448 15.56 18.62 -33.75
CA GLY A 448 15.87 18.12 -35.11
C GLY A 448 15.33 19.05 -36.22
N ILE A 449 15.90 18.94 -37.43
CA ILE A 449 15.39 19.54 -38.69
C ILE A 449 15.12 18.42 -39.68
#